data_AF-A0A538CQF1-F1
#
_entry.id   AF-A0A538CQF1-F1
#
_cell.length_a   1.000
_cell.length_b   1.000
_cell.length_c   1.000
_cell.angle_alpha   90.00
_cell.angle_beta   90.00
_cell.angle_gamma   90.00
#
_symmetry.space_group_name_H-M   'P 1'
#
loop_
_entity.id
_entity.type
_entity.pdbx_description
1 polymer ?
#
loop_
_entity_poly.entity_id
_entity_poly.type
_entity_poly.pdbx_seq_one_letter_code
_entity_poly.pdbx_strand_id
1 'polypeptide(L)'
;MMVIATHQGFDDLWRVLADDLLARRDEDGLWTQEFLPGRPDRYVGFGHGFAGNVFALAQGEHPDREELEQTAIATATRLAVIEGRLANWPAVAGTPLELSDGIRTQWCHGAAGMVTALAGIEGDDVWDELLLAGGCTVWTAGPLRDRAGLCHGTAGNAYAFLKLFERRHDELWLERARLFAIHALGQVERAGPPWHSLFTGDLGVALCLRSCLEADARFPTLDYM
;
A
#
# COMPACT_ATOMS: atom_id res chain seq x y z
N MET A 1 14.13 -6.35 -2.55
CA MET A 1 15.60 -6.37 -2.50
C MET A 1 16.14 -5.07 -1.91
N MET A 2 15.69 -3.91 -2.40
CA MET A 2 16.04 -2.60 -1.81
C MET A 2 15.69 -2.51 -0.32
N VAL A 3 14.42 -2.71 0.07
CA VAL A 3 13.99 -2.68 1.50
C VAL A 3 14.88 -3.54 2.42
N ILE A 4 15.43 -4.67 1.94
CA ILE A 4 16.28 -5.55 2.78
C ILE A 4 17.74 -5.04 2.84
N ALA A 5 18.21 -4.32 1.82
CA ALA A 5 19.59 -3.85 1.72
C ALA A 5 19.93 -2.74 2.73
N THR A 6 19.04 -1.76 2.94
CA THR A 6 19.21 -0.70 3.95
C THR A 6 19.42 -1.27 5.35
N HIS A 7 18.61 -2.24 5.76
CA HIS A 7 18.67 -2.75 7.15
C HIS A 7 19.83 -3.69 7.45
N GLN A 8 20.45 -4.28 6.43
CA GLN A 8 21.61 -5.16 6.62
C GLN A 8 22.94 -4.40 6.52
N GLY A 9 22.90 -3.06 6.50
CA GLY A 9 24.10 -2.21 6.34
C GLY A 9 24.67 -2.25 4.92
N PHE A 10 23.85 -2.58 3.93
CA PHE A 10 24.22 -2.54 2.51
C PHE A 10 23.72 -1.24 1.86
N ASP A 11 23.95 -0.11 2.49
CA ASP A 11 23.50 1.21 2.00
C ASP A 11 24.00 1.49 0.57
N ASP A 12 25.23 1.06 0.25
CA ASP A 12 25.80 1.17 -1.10
C ASP A 12 25.00 0.33 -2.12
N LEU A 13 24.61 -0.89 -1.76
CA LEU A 13 23.78 -1.72 -2.63
C LEU A 13 22.38 -1.13 -2.79
N TRP A 14 21.81 -0.57 -1.71
CA TRP A 14 20.53 0.12 -1.79
C TRP A 14 20.60 1.30 -2.74
N ARG A 15 21.63 2.16 -2.62
CA ARG A 15 21.82 3.32 -3.50
C ARG A 15 21.93 2.92 -4.96
N VAL A 16 22.74 1.91 -5.28
CA VAL A 16 22.85 1.40 -6.66
C VAL A 16 21.51 0.92 -7.22
N LEU A 17 20.70 0.24 -6.41
CA LEU A 17 19.37 -0.21 -6.82
C LEU A 17 18.37 0.97 -6.91
N ALA A 18 18.50 1.97 -6.05
CA ALA A 18 17.69 3.18 -6.08
C ALA A 18 17.98 3.99 -7.35
N ASP A 19 19.25 4.17 -7.70
CA ASP A 19 19.68 4.83 -8.94
C ASP A 19 19.13 4.13 -10.18
N ASP A 20 19.25 2.79 -10.26
CA ASP A 20 18.71 2.02 -11.39
C ASP A 20 17.18 2.12 -11.47
N LEU A 21 16.49 2.11 -10.32
CA LEU A 21 15.05 2.25 -10.29
C LEU A 21 14.61 3.66 -10.71
N LEU A 22 15.26 4.71 -10.20
CA LEU A 22 14.99 6.11 -10.55
C LEU A 22 15.26 6.38 -12.03
N ALA A 23 16.34 5.82 -12.59
CA ALA A 23 16.69 5.98 -14.00
C ALA A 23 15.66 5.37 -14.98
N ARG A 24 14.82 4.45 -14.50
CA ARG A 24 13.73 3.83 -15.28
C ARG A 24 12.37 4.50 -15.07
N ARG A 25 12.31 5.57 -14.26
CA ARG A 25 11.09 6.34 -14.03
C ARG A 25 10.78 7.16 -15.26
N ASP A 26 9.54 7.06 -15.73
CA ASP A 26 9.02 7.87 -16.83
C ASP A 26 8.80 9.32 -16.38
N GLU A 27 8.75 10.27 -17.32
CA GLU A 27 8.61 11.71 -17.04
C GLU A 27 7.33 12.05 -16.25
N ASP A 28 6.29 11.21 -16.35
CA ASP A 28 5.02 11.39 -15.63
C ASP A 28 5.04 10.82 -14.20
N GLY A 29 6.20 10.36 -13.72
CA GLY A 29 6.40 9.84 -12.37
C GLY A 29 6.05 8.35 -12.20
N LEU A 30 5.67 7.67 -13.29
CA LEU A 30 5.35 6.24 -13.28
C LEU A 30 6.55 5.38 -13.70
N TRP A 31 6.36 4.06 -13.62
CA TRP A 31 7.26 3.07 -14.18
C TRP A 31 6.48 2.18 -15.13
N THR A 32 7.09 1.89 -16.28
CA THR A 32 6.58 0.89 -17.22
C THR A 32 7.16 -0.48 -16.88
N GLN A 33 6.29 -1.44 -16.57
CA GLN A 33 6.65 -2.83 -16.30
C GLN A 33 6.25 -3.73 -17.47
N GLU A 34 7.06 -4.73 -17.78
CA GLU A 34 6.74 -5.75 -18.77
C GLU A 34 6.82 -7.14 -18.12
N PHE A 35 5.76 -7.53 -17.40
CA PHE A 35 5.68 -8.86 -16.78
C PHE A 35 5.40 -9.97 -17.79
N LEU A 36 4.73 -9.63 -18.89
CA LEU A 36 4.46 -10.53 -20.00
C LEU A 36 5.09 -9.95 -21.27
N PRO A 37 5.80 -10.76 -22.08
CA PRO A 37 6.41 -10.29 -23.31
C PRO A 37 5.41 -9.58 -24.23
N GLY A 38 5.75 -8.36 -24.65
CA GLY A 38 4.94 -7.51 -25.52
C GLY A 38 3.75 -6.85 -24.84
N ARG A 39 3.69 -6.83 -23.50
CA ARG A 39 2.62 -6.20 -22.73
C ARG A 39 3.18 -5.23 -21.69
N PRO A 40 3.58 -4.01 -22.12
CA PRO A 40 3.95 -2.97 -21.17
C PRO A 40 2.69 -2.49 -20.43
N ASP A 41 2.74 -2.61 -19.11
CA ASP A 41 1.72 -2.08 -18.19
C ASP A 41 2.35 -0.99 -17.32
N ARG A 42 1.53 -0.06 -16.84
CA ARG A 42 1.93 0.96 -15.86
C ARG A 42 1.07 0.81 -14.61
N TYR A 43 1.44 -0.14 -13.75
CA TYR A 43 0.69 -0.41 -12.53
C TYR A 43 0.80 0.75 -11.54
N VAL A 44 -0.30 1.06 -10.85
CA VAL A 44 -0.36 2.17 -9.89
C VAL A 44 -0.19 1.70 -8.45
N GLY A 45 -0.84 0.59 -8.10
CA GLY A 45 -0.91 0.06 -6.73
C GLY A 45 0.42 -0.47 -6.18
N PHE A 46 0.39 -0.84 -4.90
CA PHE A 46 1.60 -1.25 -4.17
C PHE A 46 2.28 -2.47 -4.79
N GLY A 47 1.50 -3.50 -5.16
CA GLY A 47 2.05 -4.83 -5.42
C GLY A 47 3.05 -4.88 -6.58
N HIS A 48 2.84 -4.04 -7.60
CA HIS A 48 3.55 -4.13 -8.87
C HIS A 48 3.90 -2.77 -9.49
N GLY A 49 3.58 -1.68 -8.81
CA GLY A 49 3.45 -0.38 -9.44
C GLY A 49 4.11 0.77 -8.71
N PHE A 50 3.69 1.96 -9.14
CA PHE A 50 4.11 3.25 -8.63
C PHE A 50 4.21 3.31 -7.10
N ALA A 51 3.15 2.97 -6.37
CA ALA A 51 3.14 3.04 -4.91
C ALA A 51 4.22 2.16 -4.26
N GLY A 52 4.43 0.95 -4.77
CA GLY A 52 5.47 0.05 -4.24
C GLY A 52 6.88 0.54 -4.51
N ASN A 53 7.11 1.11 -5.71
CA ASN A 53 8.40 1.70 -6.08
C ASN A 53 8.73 2.91 -5.20
N VAL A 54 7.78 3.83 -5.05
CA VAL A 54 7.94 5.00 -4.16
C VAL A 54 8.20 4.54 -2.73
N PHE A 55 7.42 3.59 -2.22
CA PHE A 55 7.61 3.06 -0.88
C PHE A 55 9.02 2.52 -0.67
N ALA A 56 9.55 1.71 -1.61
CA ALA A 56 10.88 1.13 -1.53
C ALA A 56 12.00 2.18 -1.60
N LEU A 57 11.83 3.23 -2.41
CA LEU A 57 12.76 4.35 -2.54
C LEU A 57 12.72 5.28 -1.31
N ALA A 58 11.59 5.38 -0.62
CA ALA A 58 11.45 6.20 0.57
C ALA A 58 12.09 5.59 1.84
N GLN A 59 12.48 4.31 1.82
CA GLN A 59 13.08 3.60 2.96
C GLN A 59 14.57 3.93 3.20
N GLY A 60 15.23 4.63 2.28
CA GLY A 60 16.66 4.92 2.38
C GLY A 60 16.98 6.38 2.12
N GLU A 61 18.20 6.76 2.46
CA GLU A 61 18.71 8.11 2.25
C GLU A 61 19.26 8.27 0.83
N HIS A 62 18.62 9.14 0.05
CA HIS A 62 18.99 9.46 -1.33
C HIS A 62 18.98 10.99 -1.55
N PRO A 63 19.95 11.56 -2.31
CA PRO A 63 19.97 13.00 -2.60
C PRO A 63 18.66 13.53 -3.21
N ASP A 64 18.02 12.74 -4.06
CA ASP A 64 16.79 13.12 -4.77
C ASP A 64 15.50 12.79 -4.00
N ARG A 65 15.59 12.48 -2.68
CA ARG A 65 14.44 12.06 -1.87
C ARG A 65 13.32 13.10 -1.86
N GLU A 66 13.66 14.37 -1.72
CA GLU A 66 12.66 15.46 -1.72
C GLU A 66 11.92 15.56 -3.07
N GLU A 67 12.65 15.50 -4.18
CA GLU A 67 12.06 15.52 -5.54
C GLU A 67 11.18 14.29 -5.78
N LEU A 68 11.62 13.11 -5.32
CA LEU A 68 10.85 11.88 -5.37
C LEU A 68 9.52 12.02 -4.62
N GLU A 69 9.55 12.55 -3.39
CA GLU A 69 8.35 12.72 -2.56
C GLU A 69 7.38 13.73 -3.19
N GLN A 70 7.87 14.86 -3.70
CA GLN A 70 7.06 15.84 -4.42
C GLN A 70 6.42 15.24 -5.68
N THR A 71 7.20 14.51 -6.47
CA THR A 71 6.72 13.81 -7.67
C THR A 71 5.70 12.73 -7.31
N ALA A 72 5.90 12.03 -6.19
CA ALA A 72 4.98 11.01 -5.72
C ALA A 72 3.62 11.62 -5.33
N ILE A 73 3.60 12.72 -4.57
CA ILE A 73 2.37 13.44 -4.22
C ILE A 73 1.64 13.90 -5.48
N ALA A 74 2.36 14.54 -6.41
CA ALA A 74 1.77 15.03 -7.66
C ALA A 74 1.18 13.88 -8.52
N THR A 75 1.90 12.76 -8.62
CA THR A 75 1.48 11.58 -9.39
C THR A 75 0.29 10.89 -8.75
N ALA A 76 0.31 10.67 -7.43
CA ALA A 76 -0.81 10.08 -6.69
C ALA A 76 -2.06 10.95 -6.78
N THR A 77 -1.92 12.27 -6.65
CA THR A 77 -3.03 13.23 -6.77
C THR A 77 -3.63 13.21 -8.16
N ARG A 78 -2.78 13.22 -9.21
CA ARG A 78 -3.23 13.18 -10.62
C ARG A 78 -3.98 11.89 -10.97
N LEU A 79 -3.60 10.76 -10.38
CA LEU A 79 -4.20 9.46 -10.66
C LEU A 79 -5.41 9.13 -9.80
N ALA A 80 -5.68 9.94 -8.77
CA ALA A 80 -6.80 9.71 -7.86
C ALA A 80 -8.14 9.97 -8.56
N VAL A 81 -9.09 9.06 -8.37
CA VAL A 81 -10.50 9.28 -8.65
C VAL A 81 -11.18 9.58 -7.33
N ILE A 82 -11.75 10.78 -7.22
CA ILE A 82 -12.31 11.32 -5.97
C ILE A 82 -13.82 11.49 -6.13
N GLU A 83 -14.58 10.96 -5.17
CA GLU A 83 -16.02 11.15 -5.05
C GLU A 83 -16.37 11.53 -3.60
N GLY A 84 -16.64 12.82 -3.37
CA GLY A 84 -16.90 13.34 -2.02
C GLY A 84 -15.70 13.12 -1.10
N ARG A 85 -15.88 12.30 -0.07
CA ARG A 85 -14.83 11.95 0.92
C ARG A 85 -14.13 10.62 0.61
N LEU A 86 -14.31 10.09 -0.60
CA LEU A 86 -13.73 8.83 -1.04
C LEU A 86 -12.70 9.10 -2.13
N ALA A 87 -11.55 8.46 -2.03
CA ALA A 87 -10.53 8.46 -3.08
C ALA A 87 -10.08 7.03 -3.38
N ASN A 88 -9.89 6.72 -4.65
CA ASN A 88 -9.33 5.44 -5.09
C ASN A 88 -8.50 5.60 -6.37
N TRP A 89 -7.72 4.58 -6.72
CA TRP A 89 -6.81 4.60 -7.84
C TRP A 89 -7.04 3.39 -8.77
N PRO A 90 -6.95 3.57 -10.10
CA PRO A 90 -7.05 2.46 -11.03
C PRO A 90 -5.87 1.50 -10.84
N ALA A 91 -6.04 0.22 -11.16
CA ALA A 91 -4.96 -0.76 -11.04
C ALA A 91 -3.79 -0.45 -12.00
N VAL A 92 -4.12 0.02 -13.21
CA VAL A 92 -3.18 0.41 -14.27
C VAL A 92 -3.52 1.83 -14.74
N ALA A 93 -2.50 2.67 -14.91
CA ALA A 93 -2.68 4.05 -15.35
C ALA A 93 -3.35 4.11 -16.74
N GLY A 94 -4.31 5.01 -16.90
CA GLY A 94 -5.07 5.15 -18.15
C GLY A 94 -6.19 4.12 -18.34
N THR A 95 -6.44 3.25 -17.37
CA THR A 95 -7.61 2.35 -17.36
C THR A 95 -8.71 2.89 -16.44
N PRO A 96 -9.98 2.49 -16.65
CA PRO A 96 -11.07 2.85 -15.74
C PRO A 96 -10.85 2.32 -14.33
N LEU A 97 -11.42 3.02 -13.33
CA LEU A 97 -11.42 2.57 -11.94
C LEU A 97 -12.26 1.29 -11.75
N GLU A 98 -13.41 1.23 -12.43
CA GLU A 98 -14.31 0.08 -12.41
C GLU A 98 -13.92 -0.93 -13.48
N LEU A 99 -13.57 -2.15 -13.05
CA LEU A 99 -13.29 -3.29 -13.91
C LEU A 99 -14.52 -4.18 -14.02
N SER A 100 -14.46 -5.20 -14.89
CA SER A 100 -15.57 -6.15 -15.09
C SER A 100 -15.97 -6.92 -13.84
N ASP A 101 -15.05 -7.06 -12.87
CA ASP A 101 -15.28 -7.71 -11.58
C ASP A 101 -15.29 -6.74 -10.39
N GLY A 102 -15.46 -5.44 -10.68
CA GLY A 102 -15.68 -4.38 -9.70
C GLY A 102 -14.47 -3.48 -9.43
N ILE A 103 -14.63 -2.58 -8.48
CA ILE A 103 -13.59 -1.63 -8.05
C ILE A 103 -12.63 -2.31 -7.07
N ARG A 104 -11.32 -2.15 -7.30
CA ARG A 104 -10.27 -2.68 -6.43
C ARG A 104 -9.95 -1.72 -5.27
N THR A 105 -9.87 -2.23 -4.05
CA THR A 105 -9.56 -1.47 -2.83
C THR A 105 -8.47 -2.14 -1.99
N GLN A 106 -7.74 -3.08 -2.60
CA GLN A 106 -6.81 -3.97 -1.93
C GLN A 106 -5.42 -3.35 -1.76
N TRP A 107 -4.60 -3.97 -0.90
CA TRP A 107 -3.19 -3.60 -0.76
C TRP A 107 -2.42 -3.70 -2.09
N CYS A 108 -2.60 -4.76 -2.88
CA CYS A 108 -1.91 -4.86 -4.17
C CYS A 108 -2.39 -3.82 -5.19
N HIS A 109 -3.70 -3.52 -5.25
CA HIS A 109 -4.32 -2.60 -6.18
C HIS A 109 -5.48 -1.84 -5.53
N GLY A 110 -5.37 -0.50 -5.50
CA GLY A 110 -6.39 0.39 -4.96
C GLY A 110 -5.99 1.09 -3.67
N ALA A 111 -6.98 1.71 -3.03
CA ALA A 111 -6.79 2.66 -1.95
C ALA A 111 -5.96 2.14 -0.77
N ALA A 112 -6.16 0.88 -0.34
CA ALA A 112 -5.40 0.34 0.78
C ALA A 112 -3.90 0.33 0.52
N GLY A 113 -3.47 -0.09 -0.68
CA GLY A 113 -2.07 -0.09 -1.08
C GLY A 113 -1.48 1.30 -1.19
N MET A 114 -2.23 2.22 -1.78
CA MET A 114 -1.81 3.61 -1.96
C MET A 114 -1.59 4.31 -0.62
N VAL A 115 -2.55 4.20 0.30
CA VAL A 115 -2.41 4.76 1.65
C VAL A 115 -1.27 4.09 2.40
N THR A 116 -1.15 2.76 2.33
CA THR A 116 -0.08 2.04 3.02
C THR A 116 1.31 2.48 2.57
N ALA A 117 1.51 2.70 1.27
CA ALA A 117 2.77 3.13 0.70
C ALA A 117 3.13 4.59 1.02
N LEU A 118 2.14 5.49 0.94
CA LEU A 118 2.40 6.92 0.82
C LEU A 118 2.12 7.71 2.10
N ALA A 119 1.52 7.09 3.11
CA ALA A 119 1.21 7.76 4.39
C ALA A 119 2.44 8.24 5.18
N GLY A 120 3.64 7.76 4.85
CA GLY A 120 4.89 8.25 5.44
C GLY A 120 5.46 9.51 4.77
N ILE A 121 4.93 9.92 3.62
CA ILE A 121 5.40 11.11 2.90
C ILE A 121 4.73 12.36 3.48
N GLU A 122 5.53 13.32 3.93
CA GLU A 122 5.04 14.62 4.43
C GLU A 122 4.52 15.48 3.26
N GLY A 123 3.43 16.20 3.49
CA GLY A 123 2.78 17.06 2.49
C GLY A 123 1.88 18.08 3.15
N ASP A 124 1.09 18.79 2.34
CA ASP A 124 0.14 19.80 2.82
C ASP A 124 -1.18 19.18 3.30
N ASP A 125 -2.11 20.02 3.77
CA ASP A 125 -3.42 19.58 4.24
C ASP A 125 -4.23 18.87 3.14
N VAL A 126 -4.02 19.24 1.87
CA VAL A 126 -4.72 18.61 0.73
C VAL A 126 -4.23 17.18 0.53
N TRP A 127 -2.92 16.95 0.67
CA TRP A 127 -2.34 15.61 0.66
C TRP A 127 -2.87 14.75 1.81
N ASP A 128 -2.96 15.32 3.02
CA ASP A 128 -3.55 14.64 4.17
C ASP A 128 -5.01 14.26 3.93
N GLU A 129 -5.82 15.17 3.38
CA GLU A 129 -7.22 14.91 3.04
C GLU A 129 -7.35 13.79 2.01
N LEU A 130 -6.44 13.71 1.02
CA LEU A 130 -6.44 12.65 0.02
C LEU A 130 -6.13 11.28 0.62
N LEU A 131 -5.15 11.18 1.52
CA LEU A 131 -4.83 9.94 2.24
C LEU A 131 -5.99 9.50 3.13
N LEU A 132 -6.61 10.45 3.85
CA LEU A 132 -7.81 10.19 4.65
C LEU A 132 -8.98 9.71 3.79
N ALA A 133 -9.17 10.28 2.60
CA ALA A 133 -10.20 9.86 1.66
C ALA A 133 -9.94 8.43 1.14
N GLY A 134 -8.68 8.06 0.92
CA GLY A 134 -8.28 6.68 0.63
C GLY A 134 -8.67 5.72 1.76
N GLY A 135 -8.38 6.08 3.02
CA GLY A 135 -8.84 5.31 4.18
C GLY A 135 -10.36 5.22 4.28
N CYS A 136 -11.08 6.31 4.00
CA CYS A 136 -12.54 6.30 3.98
C CYS A 136 -13.10 5.37 2.91
N THR A 137 -12.47 5.27 1.74
CA THR A 137 -12.82 4.27 0.70
C THR A 137 -12.67 2.85 1.22
N VAL A 138 -11.54 2.52 1.86
CA VAL A 138 -11.30 1.19 2.42
C VAL A 138 -12.35 0.83 3.47
N TRP A 139 -12.69 1.78 4.36
CA TRP A 139 -13.72 1.58 5.38
C TRP A 139 -15.12 1.41 4.76
N THR A 140 -15.47 2.25 3.80
CA THR A 140 -16.80 2.25 3.14
C THR A 140 -17.02 0.98 2.31
N ALA A 141 -15.98 0.50 1.62
CA ALA A 141 -16.02 -0.76 0.88
C ALA A 141 -16.17 -1.97 1.83
N GLY A 142 -15.72 -1.84 3.08
CA GLY A 142 -15.76 -2.88 4.09
C GLY A 142 -14.74 -4.01 3.87
N PRO A 143 -14.74 -5.02 4.76
CA PRO A 143 -13.93 -6.22 4.61
C PRO A 143 -14.20 -6.97 3.30
N LEU A 144 -13.18 -7.58 2.71
CA LEU A 144 -13.37 -8.40 1.50
C LEU A 144 -14.07 -9.70 1.86
N ARG A 145 -14.99 -10.20 1.03
CA ARG A 145 -15.89 -11.31 1.38
C ARG A 145 -15.16 -12.62 1.72
N ASP A 146 -14.26 -13.08 0.85
CA ASP A 146 -13.71 -14.44 0.91
C ASP A 146 -12.17 -14.48 0.97
N ARG A 147 -11.53 -13.39 1.42
CA ARG A 147 -10.07 -13.27 1.42
C ARG A 147 -9.59 -12.58 2.69
N ALA A 148 -8.88 -13.33 3.53
CA ALA A 148 -8.41 -12.84 4.82
C ALA A 148 -6.99 -12.24 4.78
N GLY A 149 -6.12 -12.71 3.88
CA GLY A 149 -4.67 -12.44 3.89
C GLY A 149 -4.22 -11.00 3.58
N LEU A 150 -2.91 -10.80 3.44
CA LEU A 150 -2.28 -9.48 3.30
C LEU A 150 -2.32 -8.88 1.89
N CYS A 151 -2.16 -9.67 0.82
CA CYS A 151 -1.98 -9.12 -0.52
C CYS A 151 -3.26 -8.48 -1.07
N HIS A 152 -4.36 -9.22 -0.96
CA HIS A 152 -5.66 -8.84 -1.50
C HIS A 152 -6.77 -9.40 -0.59
N GLY A 153 -6.60 -9.20 0.70
CA GLY A 153 -7.49 -9.65 1.76
C GLY A 153 -7.70 -8.59 2.83
N THR A 154 -8.63 -8.88 3.73
CA THR A 154 -9.05 -7.97 4.82
C THR A 154 -7.88 -7.55 5.72
N ALA A 155 -6.97 -8.47 6.07
CA ALA A 155 -5.83 -8.14 6.93
C ALA A 155 -4.87 -7.14 6.28
N GLY A 156 -4.66 -7.24 4.96
CA GLY A 156 -3.86 -6.26 4.22
C GLY A 156 -4.45 -4.86 4.29
N ASN A 157 -5.77 -4.78 4.13
CA ASN A 157 -6.48 -3.51 4.18
C ASN A 157 -6.44 -2.84 5.56
N ALA A 158 -6.30 -3.61 6.65
CA ALA A 158 -6.15 -3.06 7.99
C ALA A 158 -4.89 -2.17 8.13
N TYR A 159 -3.82 -2.44 7.37
CA TYR A 159 -2.60 -1.63 7.42
C TYR A 159 -2.77 -0.21 6.90
N ALA A 160 -3.72 0.02 5.98
CA ALA A 160 -4.07 1.38 5.59
C ALA A 160 -4.55 2.20 6.79
N PHE A 161 -5.32 1.58 7.69
CA PHE A 161 -5.78 2.24 8.92
C PHE A 161 -4.67 2.40 9.95
N LEU A 162 -3.80 1.41 10.12
CA LEU A 162 -2.64 1.55 11.03
C LEU A 162 -1.72 2.68 10.59
N LYS A 163 -1.46 2.81 9.29
CA LYS A 163 -0.66 3.92 8.73
C LYS A 163 -1.33 5.28 8.92
N LEU A 164 -2.65 5.37 8.81
CA LEU A 164 -3.38 6.61 9.13
C LEU A 164 -3.40 6.92 10.63
N PHE A 165 -3.45 5.90 11.49
CA PHE A 165 -3.29 6.08 12.93
C PHE A 165 -1.89 6.60 13.27
N GLU A 166 -0.84 6.02 12.70
CA GLU A 166 0.54 6.50 12.87
C GLU A 166 0.69 7.95 12.43
N ARG A 167 0.11 8.32 11.28
CA ARG A 167 0.20 9.69 10.73
C ARG A 167 -0.58 10.72 11.56
N ARG A 168 -1.77 10.38 12.07
CA ARG A 168 -2.72 11.36 12.64
C ARG A 168 -2.94 11.24 14.15
N HIS A 169 -2.49 10.15 14.75
CA HIS A 169 -2.73 9.78 16.14
C HIS A 169 -4.22 9.83 16.55
N ASP A 170 -5.12 9.56 15.59
CA ASP A 170 -6.57 9.49 15.81
C ASP A 170 -6.99 8.02 16.01
N GLU A 171 -7.40 7.70 17.24
CA GLU A 171 -7.81 6.37 17.70
C GLU A 171 -8.90 5.72 16.85
N LEU A 172 -9.72 6.52 16.14
CA LEU A 172 -10.70 6.00 15.20
C LEU A 172 -10.06 5.07 14.15
N TRP A 173 -8.87 5.40 13.67
CA TRP A 173 -8.17 4.59 12.67
C TRP A 173 -7.63 3.29 13.27
N LEU A 174 -7.12 3.33 14.50
CA LEU A 174 -6.69 2.12 15.20
C LEU A 174 -7.86 1.18 15.50
N GLU A 175 -9.02 1.72 15.87
CA GLU A 175 -10.24 0.94 16.05
C GLU A 175 -10.66 0.25 14.73
N ARG A 176 -10.64 0.98 13.61
CA ARG A 176 -10.94 0.41 12.28
C ARG A 176 -9.98 -0.72 11.90
N ALA A 177 -8.68 -0.55 12.17
CA ALA A 177 -7.68 -1.60 11.96
C ALA A 177 -8.03 -2.88 12.73
N ARG A 178 -8.32 -2.73 14.04
CA ARG A 178 -8.70 -3.85 14.92
C ARG A 178 -9.97 -4.55 14.46
N LEU A 179 -10.99 -3.82 14.03
CA LEU A 179 -12.23 -4.40 13.50
C LEU A 179 -11.98 -5.22 12.23
N PHE A 180 -11.14 -4.73 11.32
CA PHE A 180 -10.74 -5.49 10.12
C PHE A 180 -9.93 -6.74 10.49
N ALA A 181 -8.99 -6.65 11.43
CA ALA A 181 -8.20 -7.79 11.88
C ALA A 181 -9.05 -8.88 12.53
N ILE A 182 -10.03 -8.50 13.38
CA ILE A 182 -11.00 -9.44 13.98
C ILE A 182 -11.87 -10.09 12.89
N HIS A 183 -12.32 -9.32 11.90
CA HIS A 183 -13.07 -9.88 10.78
C HIS A 183 -12.23 -10.90 9.99
N ALA A 184 -10.97 -10.59 9.71
CA ALA A 184 -10.04 -11.47 9.02
C ALA A 184 -9.80 -12.78 9.80
N LEU A 185 -9.68 -12.70 11.13
CA LEU A 185 -9.61 -13.88 12.00
C LEU A 185 -10.84 -14.77 11.82
N GLY A 186 -12.04 -14.19 11.90
CA GLY A 186 -13.29 -14.93 11.69
C GLY A 186 -13.41 -15.52 10.28
N GLN A 187 -12.77 -14.94 9.26
CA GLN A 187 -12.68 -15.54 7.92
C GLN A 187 -11.80 -16.80 7.92
N VAL A 188 -10.64 -16.75 8.59
CA VAL A 188 -9.75 -17.90 8.73
C VAL A 188 -10.46 -19.05 9.47
N GLU A 189 -11.15 -18.76 10.57
CA GLU A 189 -11.88 -19.77 11.36
C GLU A 189 -12.98 -20.48 10.54
N ARG A 190 -13.60 -19.77 9.59
CA ARG A 190 -14.65 -20.32 8.70
C ARG A 190 -14.10 -21.08 7.49
N ALA A 191 -12.87 -20.79 7.05
CA ALA A 191 -12.31 -21.31 5.81
C ALA A 191 -11.85 -22.79 5.89
N GLY A 192 -11.87 -23.41 7.08
CA GLY A 192 -11.47 -24.80 7.27
C GLY A 192 -9.97 -24.93 7.57
N PRO A 193 -9.24 -25.93 7.02
CA PRO A 193 -7.85 -26.15 7.38
C PRO A 193 -6.98 -24.93 7.02
N PRO A 194 -6.01 -24.58 7.89
CA PRO A 194 -5.22 -23.38 7.72
C PRO A 194 -4.37 -23.43 6.44
N TRP A 195 -4.26 -22.27 5.78
CA TRP A 195 -3.35 -22.05 4.66
C TRP A 195 -2.18 -21.20 5.14
N HIS A 196 -1.04 -21.84 5.41
CA HIS A 196 0.16 -21.22 6.01
C HIS A 196 1.02 -20.36 5.07
N SER A 197 0.40 -19.51 4.24
CA SER A 197 1.14 -18.52 3.44
C SER A 197 1.08 -17.13 4.10
N LEU A 198 2.15 -16.34 3.92
CA LEU A 198 2.21 -14.98 4.45
C LEU A 198 1.19 -14.05 3.76
N PHE A 199 1.22 -14.00 2.43
CA PHE A 199 0.46 -12.98 1.68
C PHE A 199 -0.99 -13.35 1.40
N THR A 200 -1.35 -14.63 1.37
CA THR A 200 -2.72 -15.08 1.04
C THR A 200 -3.37 -15.89 2.14
N GLY A 201 -2.61 -16.23 3.19
CA GLY A 201 -2.95 -17.22 4.18
C GLY A 201 -3.11 -16.68 5.59
N ASP A 202 -3.19 -17.60 6.55
CA ASP A 202 -3.47 -17.35 7.96
C ASP A 202 -2.30 -16.68 8.71
N LEU A 203 -1.06 -16.94 8.29
CA LEU A 203 0.13 -16.31 8.87
C LEU A 203 0.08 -14.78 8.75
N GLY A 204 -0.36 -14.27 7.58
CA GLY A 204 -0.54 -12.83 7.39
C GLY A 204 -1.59 -12.22 8.31
N VAL A 205 -2.67 -12.96 8.56
CA VAL A 205 -3.73 -12.55 9.49
C VAL A 205 -3.21 -12.50 10.93
N ALA A 206 -2.46 -13.51 11.34
CA ALA A 206 -1.84 -13.56 12.67
C ALA A 206 -0.89 -12.36 12.91
N LEU A 207 -0.08 -12.01 11.91
CA LEU A 207 0.80 -10.84 12.00
C LEU A 207 0.01 -9.53 12.06
N CYS A 208 -1.04 -9.38 11.25
CA CYS A 208 -1.94 -8.24 11.31
C CYS A 208 -2.60 -8.08 12.69
N LEU A 209 -3.05 -9.18 13.31
CA LEU A 209 -3.60 -9.16 14.66
C LEU A 209 -2.59 -8.64 15.68
N ARG A 210 -1.35 -9.13 15.62
CA ARG A 210 -0.27 -8.65 16.50
C ARG A 210 -0.03 -7.15 16.30
N SER A 211 0.10 -6.71 15.06
CA SER A 211 0.28 -5.28 14.74
C SER A 211 -0.87 -4.42 15.27
N CYS A 212 -2.12 -4.88 15.20
CA CYS A 212 -3.27 -4.17 15.77
C CYS A 212 -3.29 -4.14 17.30
N LEU A 213 -2.75 -5.15 17.97
CA LEU A 213 -2.59 -5.20 19.43
C LEU A 213 -1.49 -4.23 19.89
N GLU A 214 -0.39 -4.19 19.16
CA GLU A 214 0.78 -3.36 19.45
C GLU A 214 0.65 -1.92 18.92
N ALA A 215 -0.40 -1.64 18.15
CA ALA A 215 -0.58 -0.39 17.40
C ALA A 215 0.61 -0.07 16.48
N ASP A 216 1.19 -1.12 15.89
CA ASP A 216 2.36 -1.07 15.02
C ASP A 216 1.93 -0.98 13.55
N ALA A 217 2.24 0.13 12.88
CA ALA A 217 1.88 0.34 11.49
C ALA A 217 2.81 -0.33 10.48
N ARG A 218 3.89 -0.96 10.94
CA ARG A 218 4.87 -1.63 10.07
C ARG A 218 4.25 -2.85 9.39
N PHE A 219 4.10 -2.77 8.08
CA PHE A 219 3.65 -3.86 7.23
C PHE A 219 4.69 -5.01 7.24
N PRO A 220 4.28 -6.26 7.49
CA PRO A 220 5.21 -7.36 7.66
C PRO A 220 6.07 -7.55 6.43
N THR A 221 7.38 -7.70 6.64
CA THR A 221 8.39 -7.89 5.58
C THR A 221 8.71 -6.68 4.71
N LEU A 222 8.03 -5.55 4.89
CA LEU A 222 8.18 -4.36 4.04
C LEU A 222 8.56 -3.10 4.82
N ASP A 223 8.08 -2.94 6.04
CA ASP A 223 8.56 -1.90 6.95
C ASP A 223 9.52 -2.52 7.96
N TYR A 224 10.76 -2.07 7.96
CA TYR A 224 11.73 -2.32 9.02
C TYR A 224 12.39 -0.97 9.35
N MET A 225 12.74 -0.76 10.62
CA MET A 225 13.58 0.35 11.09
C MET A 225 14.61 -0.27 12.02
#